data_AF-A0AAE0NQ61-F1
#
_entry.id   AF-A0AAE0NQ61-F1
#
_cell.length_a   1.000
_cell.length_b   1.000
_cell.length_c   1.000
_cell.angle_alpha   90.00
_cell.angle_beta   90.00
_cell.angle_gamma   90.00
#
_symmetry.space_group_name_H-M   'P 1'
#
loop_
_entity.id
_entity.type
_entity.pdbx_description
1 polymer ?
#
loop_
_entity_poly.entity_id
_entity_poly.type
_entity_poly.pdbx_seq_one_letter_code
_entity_poly.pdbx_strand_id
1 'polypeptide(L)'
;MESLPLPLAVQLISSARLADVRVHKLSAGYLAAFATVNLRWTNQLTDHLILLKGEGWKSLYVFRHPAFLRHSLETLGENKPGMDHLTALSLSKEADDPTPVTAVERWSEARRNPRFTYWCTVVSVSIAIAFGMAATVLGAIQLAAEGLVLLETHTVSDGSIITTYGSITPVDTAADSNTTAARAPLAKRCGSNQPVGCDTAWAPAVAPCQTPIGTVQNNPGILLNAPRAVCYESWGNKCCISWSKDIGSVRQRDLHAAANTGLNICVYNGHSSKVHEVSINNQCLNQRLSNRATGCT
;
A
#
# COMPACT_ATOMS: atom_id res chain seq x y z
N MET A 1 -44.37 -0.49 -67.72
CA MET A 1 -43.25 -0.27 -68.67
C MET A 1 -42.91 1.19 -68.62
N GLU A 2 -41.93 1.57 -67.82
CA GLU A 2 -41.21 2.84 -67.99
C GLU A 2 -39.90 2.72 -67.24
N SER A 3 -38.87 2.39 -68.02
CA SER A 3 -37.47 2.28 -67.64
C SER A 3 -36.87 3.67 -67.47
N LEU A 4 -36.38 3.99 -66.27
CA LEU A 4 -35.58 5.19 -66.01
C LEU A 4 -34.08 4.84 -66.09
N PRO A 5 -33.27 5.64 -66.82
CA PRO A 5 -31.85 5.35 -67.04
C PRO A 5 -30.99 5.87 -65.89
N LEU A 6 -30.09 5.00 -65.38
CA LEU A 6 -28.79 5.42 -64.85
C LEU A 6 -27.89 5.67 -66.07
N PRO A 7 -27.13 6.78 -66.15
CA PRO A 7 -25.82 6.82 -65.49
C PRO A 7 -25.33 8.24 -65.11
N LEU A 8 -24.15 8.31 -64.48
CA LEU A 8 -23.29 9.48 -64.19
C LEU A 8 -23.21 9.87 -62.70
N ALA A 9 -22.58 9.02 -61.90
CA ALA A 9 -21.99 9.44 -60.62
C ALA A 9 -20.70 8.67 -60.28
N VAL A 10 -19.87 8.31 -61.27
CA VAL A 10 -18.60 7.58 -61.05
C VAL A 10 -17.45 8.22 -61.84
N GLN A 11 -17.25 9.54 -61.69
CA GLN A 11 -16.11 10.23 -62.31
C GLN A 11 -15.47 11.34 -61.45
N LEU A 12 -15.44 11.19 -60.12
CA LEU A 12 -14.69 12.10 -59.24
C LEU A 12 -13.91 11.39 -58.13
N ILE A 13 -13.11 10.38 -58.48
CA ILE A 13 -12.01 9.91 -57.62
C ILE A 13 -10.78 9.66 -58.49
N SER A 14 -10.27 10.72 -59.10
CA SER A 14 -8.98 10.70 -59.79
C SER A 14 -8.28 12.01 -59.47
N SER A 15 -7.08 11.93 -58.90
CA SER A 15 -6.21 13.05 -58.45
C SER A 15 -6.35 13.51 -57.00
N ALA A 16 -6.66 12.62 -56.05
CA ALA A 16 -6.20 12.85 -54.68
C ALA A 16 -4.68 12.65 -54.66
N ARG A 17 -3.92 13.75 -54.61
CA ARG A 17 -2.48 13.71 -54.31
C ARG A 17 -2.30 12.85 -53.06
N LEU A 18 -1.51 11.78 -53.14
CA LEU A 18 -1.01 11.09 -51.95
C LEU A 18 -0.20 12.12 -51.16
N ALA A 19 -0.86 12.79 -50.23
CA ALA A 19 -0.20 13.62 -49.26
C ALA A 19 0.64 12.69 -48.39
N ASP A 20 1.92 13.02 -48.23
CA ASP A 20 2.84 12.32 -47.34
C ASP A 20 2.21 12.20 -45.94
N VAL A 21 1.83 10.98 -45.56
CA VAL A 21 1.19 10.68 -44.28
C VAL A 21 2.29 10.57 -43.24
N ARG A 22 2.55 11.68 -42.55
CA ARG A 22 3.53 11.68 -41.45
C ARG A 22 3.01 10.87 -40.27
N VAL A 23 3.68 9.77 -39.95
CA VAL A 23 3.30 8.80 -38.91
C VAL A 23 3.02 9.45 -37.55
N HIS A 24 3.77 10.49 -37.15
CA HIS A 24 3.55 11.17 -35.87
C HIS A 24 2.17 11.87 -35.75
N LYS A 25 1.53 12.21 -36.87
CA LYS A 25 0.18 12.78 -36.90
C LYS A 25 -0.92 11.74 -36.74
N LEU A 26 -0.58 10.45 -36.75
CA LEU A 26 -1.51 9.35 -36.49
C LEU A 26 -1.61 9.00 -34.99
N SER A 27 -0.94 9.76 -34.11
CA SER A 27 -1.06 9.56 -32.67
C SER A 27 -2.50 9.82 -32.19
N ALA A 28 -2.95 9.04 -31.21
CA ALA A 28 -4.29 9.14 -30.63
C ALA A 28 -4.65 10.57 -30.20
N GLY A 29 -3.69 11.27 -29.56
CA GLY A 29 -3.86 12.65 -29.13
C GLY A 29 -4.01 13.62 -30.30
N TYR A 30 -3.22 13.47 -31.37
CA TYR A 30 -3.32 14.34 -32.54
C TYR A 30 -4.64 14.14 -33.30
N LEU A 31 -5.07 12.89 -33.47
CA LEU A 31 -6.32 12.55 -34.13
C LEU A 31 -7.54 13.11 -33.37
N ALA A 32 -7.52 13.02 -32.04
CA ALA A 32 -8.57 13.60 -31.21
C ALA A 32 -8.57 15.13 -31.28
N ALA A 33 -7.41 15.77 -31.14
CA ALA A 33 -7.30 17.23 -31.05
C ALA A 33 -7.52 17.96 -32.38
N PHE A 34 -7.00 17.44 -33.49
CA PHE A 34 -6.93 18.18 -34.76
C PHE A 34 -7.80 17.59 -35.88
N ALA A 35 -8.13 16.29 -35.80
CA ALA A 35 -8.92 15.62 -36.85
C ALA A 35 -10.38 15.38 -36.45
N THR A 36 -10.75 15.76 -35.21
CA THR A 36 -12.06 15.52 -34.57
C THR A 36 -12.49 14.05 -34.64
N VAL A 37 -11.52 13.15 -34.46
CA VAL A 37 -11.75 11.70 -34.45
C VAL A 37 -11.89 11.21 -33.01
N ASN A 38 -13.03 10.60 -32.69
CA ASN A 38 -13.23 9.90 -31.43
C ASN A 38 -12.67 8.49 -31.50
N LEU A 39 -11.83 8.12 -30.55
CA LEU A 39 -11.29 6.77 -30.45
C LEU A 39 -12.24 5.90 -29.62
N ARG A 40 -12.66 4.76 -30.17
CA ARG A 40 -13.48 3.78 -29.46
C ARG A 40 -12.77 2.45 -29.38
N TRP A 41 -12.79 1.83 -28.21
CA TRP A 41 -12.24 0.49 -28.03
C TRP A 41 -13.23 -0.57 -28.53
N THR A 42 -12.74 -1.57 -29.27
CA THR A 42 -13.52 -2.73 -29.71
C THR A 42 -12.84 -4.03 -29.25
N ASN A 43 -13.66 -5.06 -29.03
CA ASN A 43 -13.22 -6.43 -28.76
C ASN A 43 -13.31 -7.31 -30.02
N GLN A 44 -13.80 -6.79 -31.14
CA GLN A 44 -13.84 -7.49 -32.42
C GLN A 44 -12.65 -7.07 -33.28
N LEU A 45 -11.84 -8.04 -33.70
CA LEU A 45 -10.64 -7.76 -34.50
C LEU A 45 -11.01 -7.23 -35.90
N THR A 46 -12.15 -7.67 -36.45
CA THR A 46 -12.71 -7.20 -37.73
C THR A 46 -12.99 -5.70 -37.74
N ASP A 47 -13.27 -5.13 -36.56
CA ASP A 47 -13.56 -3.71 -36.41
C ASP A 47 -12.31 -2.86 -36.18
N HIS A 48 -11.13 -3.49 -36.09
CA HIS A 48 -9.89 -2.77 -35.85
C HIS A 48 -9.56 -1.83 -37.02
N LEU A 49 -9.31 -0.56 -36.70
CA LEU A 49 -9.01 0.53 -37.63
C LEU A 49 -10.15 0.90 -38.59
N ILE A 50 -11.38 0.48 -38.29
CA ILE A 50 -12.55 0.99 -39.01
C ILE A 50 -12.80 2.45 -38.60
N LEU A 51 -12.81 3.34 -39.60
CA LEU A 51 -13.20 4.74 -39.44
C LEU A 51 -14.65 4.91 -39.91
N LEU A 52 -15.56 5.13 -38.96
CA LEU A 52 -16.93 5.53 -39.25
C LEU A 52 -17.02 7.05 -39.30
N LYS A 53 -17.68 7.59 -40.32
CA LYS A 53 -17.90 9.03 -40.50
C LYS A 53 -19.39 9.31 -40.64
N GLY A 54 -19.90 10.20 -39.82
CA GLY A 54 -21.23 10.77 -39.96
C GLY A 54 -21.17 12.29 -40.10
N GLU A 55 -22.34 12.92 -40.09
CA GLU A 55 -22.46 14.37 -40.13
C GLU A 55 -21.93 14.97 -38.82
N GLY A 56 -20.77 15.64 -38.90
CA GLY A 56 -20.13 16.28 -37.75
C GLY A 56 -19.35 15.35 -36.80
N TRP A 57 -19.28 14.04 -37.05
CA TRP A 57 -18.53 13.13 -36.19
C TRP A 57 -17.71 12.09 -36.97
N LYS A 58 -16.59 11.69 -36.38
CA LYS A 58 -15.75 10.59 -36.87
C LYS A 58 -15.40 9.71 -35.69
N SER A 59 -15.52 8.40 -35.83
CA SER A 59 -15.13 7.42 -34.82
C SER A 59 -14.15 6.41 -35.41
N LEU A 60 -12.98 6.25 -34.82
CA LEU A 60 -11.99 5.24 -35.18
C LEU A 60 -11.99 4.14 -34.11
N TYR A 61 -12.21 2.91 -34.54
CA TYR A 61 -12.25 1.75 -33.65
C TYR A 61 -10.85 1.14 -33.49
N VAL A 62 -10.42 0.94 -32.25
CA VAL A 62 -9.11 0.39 -31.91
C VAL A 62 -9.30 -0.87 -31.07
N PHE A 63 -8.61 -1.95 -31.42
CA PHE A 63 -8.75 -3.22 -30.71
C PHE A 63 -8.14 -3.10 -29.31
N ARG A 64 -8.86 -3.59 -28.30
CA ARG A 64 -8.58 -3.32 -26.88
C ARG A 64 -7.30 -3.95 -26.35
N HIS A 65 -6.84 -5.05 -26.93
CA HIS A 65 -5.72 -5.84 -26.39
C HIS A 65 -4.45 -5.67 -27.23
N PRO A 66 -3.57 -4.70 -26.93
CA PRO A 66 -2.36 -4.46 -27.71
C PRO A 66 -1.38 -5.63 -27.66
N ALA A 67 -1.36 -6.39 -26.56
CA ALA A 67 -0.54 -7.60 -26.43
C ALA A 67 -0.90 -8.67 -27.48
N PHE A 68 -2.19 -8.81 -27.80
CA PHE A 68 -2.65 -9.75 -28.82
C PHE A 68 -2.22 -9.34 -30.24
N LEU A 69 -2.30 -8.03 -30.55
CA LEU A 69 -1.82 -7.50 -31.83
C LEU A 69 -0.31 -7.68 -31.98
N ARG A 70 0.44 -7.41 -30.92
CA ARG A 70 1.89 -7.60 -30.89
C ARG A 70 2.27 -9.07 -31.10
N HIS A 71 1.63 -9.98 -30.38
CA HIS A 71 1.87 -11.42 -30.54
C HIS A 71 1.49 -11.92 -31.93
N SER A 72 0.37 -11.44 -32.49
CA SER A 72 -0.02 -11.78 -33.87
C SER A 72 0.99 -11.27 -34.90
N LEU A 73 1.53 -10.06 -34.70
CA LEU A 73 2.55 -9.47 -35.56
C LEU A 73 3.89 -10.23 -35.45
N GLU A 74 4.29 -10.62 -34.24
CA GLU A 74 5.46 -11.48 -34.00
C GLU A 74 5.28 -12.86 -34.65
N THR A 75 4.09 -13.45 -34.54
CA THR A 75 3.76 -14.75 -35.16
C THR A 75 3.74 -14.68 -36.69
N LEU A 76 3.32 -13.54 -37.26
CA LEU A 76 3.40 -13.27 -38.70
C LEU A 76 4.84 -12.93 -39.15
N GLY A 77 5.66 -12.41 -38.24
CA GLY A 77 7.07 -12.07 -38.47
C GLY A 77 8.03 -13.25 -38.33
N GLU A 78 7.68 -14.28 -37.56
CA GLU A 78 8.38 -15.56 -37.51
C GLU A 78 8.15 -16.35 -38.80
N ASN A 79 8.95 -15.98 -39.82
CA ASN A 79 9.33 -16.75 -41.00
C ASN A 79 8.67 -18.13 -41.14
N LYS A 80 7.60 -18.20 -41.94
CA LYS A 80 7.40 -19.37 -42.80
C LYS A 80 8.47 -19.31 -43.89
N PRO A 81 9.41 -20.27 -43.97
CA PRO A 81 10.35 -20.34 -45.07
C PRO A 81 9.56 -20.54 -46.38
N GLY A 82 9.57 -19.53 -47.25
CA GLY A 82 8.85 -19.53 -48.53
C GLY A 82 8.05 -18.26 -48.86
N MET A 83 8.05 -17.22 -48.02
CA MET A 83 7.57 -15.88 -48.40
C MET A 83 8.76 -14.94 -48.60
N ASP A 84 9.29 -14.97 -49.81
CA ASP A 84 10.51 -14.25 -50.15
C ASP A 84 10.28 -12.73 -50.23
N HIS A 85 10.87 -12.04 -49.25
CA HIS A 85 11.63 -10.80 -49.39
C HIS A 85 11.05 -9.66 -50.26
N LEU A 86 10.41 -8.66 -49.61
CA LEU A 86 10.76 -7.25 -49.87
C LEU A 86 10.15 -6.26 -48.84
N THR A 87 9.01 -6.59 -48.23
CA THR A 87 8.21 -5.58 -47.49
C THR A 87 8.55 -5.46 -46.01
N ALA A 88 8.94 -6.56 -45.35
CA ALA A 88 9.25 -6.53 -43.91
C ALA A 88 10.60 -5.85 -43.62
N LEU A 89 11.58 -6.02 -44.53
CA LEU A 89 12.94 -5.51 -44.38
C LEU A 89 13.03 -4.00 -44.71
N SER A 90 12.12 -3.48 -45.55
CA SER A 90 11.99 -2.04 -45.78
C SER A 90 11.26 -1.34 -44.62
N LEU A 91 10.24 -1.97 -44.04
CA LEU A 91 9.53 -1.44 -42.87
C LEU A 91 10.37 -1.45 -41.59
N SER A 92 11.20 -2.47 -41.37
CA SER A 92 12.09 -2.49 -40.19
C SER A 92 13.20 -1.44 -40.32
N LYS A 93 13.76 -1.26 -41.52
CA LYS A 93 14.86 -0.33 -41.76
C LYS A 93 14.46 1.15 -41.65
N GLU A 94 13.20 1.49 -41.94
CA GLU A 94 12.64 2.83 -41.72
C GLU A 94 12.31 3.08 -40.23
N ALA A 95 11.98 2.03 -39.47
CA ALA A 95 11.67 2.12 -38.04
C ALA A 95 12.91 2.22 -37.15
N ASP A 96 14.07 1.73 -37.63
CA ASP A 96 15.31 1.64 -36.86
C ASP A 96 16.19 2.91 -36.90
N ASP A 97 15.80 3.97 -37.63
CA ASP A 97 16.47 5.28 -37.57
C ASP A 97 15.55 6.40 -37.03
N PRO A 98 15.17 6.36 -35.74
CA PRO A 98 14.43 7.45 -35.13
C PRO A 98 15.41 8.59 -34.89
N THR A 99 15.58 9.47 -35.87
CA THR A 99 16.16 10.79 -35.59
C THR A 99 15.33 11.43 -34.46
N PRO A 100 15.95 11.83 -33.32
CA PRO A 100 15.24 12.27 -32.13
C PRO A 100 14.50 13.59 -32.42
N VAL A 101 13.21 13.49 -32.70
CA VAL A 101 12.37 14.64 -33.06
C VAL A 101 11.93 15.42 -31.83
N THR A 102 11.93 14.81 -30.65
CA THR A 102 11.52 15.47 -29.41
C THR A 102 12.71 15.94 -28.57
N ALA A 103 12.54 17.05 -27.85
CA ALA A 103 13.56 17.57 -26.93
C ALA A 103 13.90 16.57 -25.81
N VAL A 104 12.93 15.73 -25.42
CA VAL A 104 13.10 14.68 -24.41
C VAL A 104 14.00 13.54 -24.93
N GLU A 105 13.85 13.15 -26.19
CA GLU A 105 14.72 12.14 -26.82
C GLU A 105 16.14 12.66 -27.03
N ARG A 106 16.31 13.92 -27.49
CA ARG A 106 17.67 14.51 -27.57
C ARG A 106 18.34 14.59 -26.21
N TRP A 107 17.58 14.88 -25.17
CA TRP A 107 18.09 14.91 -23.81
C TRP A 107 18.44 13.51 -23.27
N SER A 108 17.64 12.48 -23.61
CA SER A 108 17.92 11.10 -23.20
C SER A 108 19.14 10.52 -23.94
N GLU A 109 19.29 10.82 -25.22
CA GLU A 109 20.46 10.45 -26.02
C GLU A 109 21.75 11.15 -25.56
N ALA A 110 21.67 12.44 -25.22
CA ALA A 110 22.81 13.15 -24.63
C ALA A 110 23.27 12.54 -23.29
N ARG A 111 22.42 11.75 -22.63
CA ARG A 111 22.68 11.07 -21.35
C ARG A 111 23.03 9.59 -21.48
N ARG A 112 23.19 9.06 -22.70
CA ARG A 112 23.63 7.66 -22.93
C ARG A 112 25.10 7.39 -22.61
N ASN A 113 25.85 8.38 -22.10
CA ASN A 113 27.22 8.16 -21.66
C ASN A 113 27.22 7.16 -20.48
N PRO A 114 27.95 6.02 -20.56
CA PRO A 114 27.97 5.01 -19.50
C PRO A 114 28.38 5.57 -18.13
N ARG A 115 29.18 6.65 -18.10
CA ARG A 115 29.54 7.35 -16.87
C ARG A 115 28.34 8.03 -16.20
N PHE A 116 27.40 8.55 -16.98
CA PHE A 116 26.19 9.20 -16.47
C PHE A 116 25.26 8.19 -15.81
N THR A 117 25.05 7.03 -16.44
CA THR A 117 24.25 5.93 -15.86
C THR A 117 24.83 5.47 -14.52
N TYR A 118 26.16 5.29 -14.43
CA TYR A 118 26.84 4.94 -13.18
C TYR A 118 26.57 5.98 -12.09
N TRP A 119 26.74 7.27 -12.37
CA TRP A 119 26.45 8.33 -11.41
C TRP A 119 24.98 8.37 -10.97
N CYS A 120 24.04 8.17 -11.88
CA CYS A 120 22.62 8.07 -11.53
C CYS A 120 22.35 6.90 -10.56
N THR A 121 22.97 5.74 -10.77
CA THR A 121 22.81 4.59 -9.86
C THR A 121 23.42 4.85 -8.48
N VAL A 122 24.59 5.50 -8.41
CA VAL A 122 25.23 5.86 -7.14
C VAL A 122 24.38 6.87 -6.37
N VAL A 123 23.84 7.88 -7.07
CA VAL A 123 22.97 8.89 -6.46
C VAL A 123 21.65 8.27 -5.98
N SER A 124 21.02 7.41 -6.76
CA SER A 124 19.75 6.78 -6.36
C SER A 124 19.94 5.85 -5.15
N VAL A 125 21.02 5.07 -5.11
CA VAL A 125 21.37 4.23 -3.95
C VAL A 125 21.67 5.07 -2.71
N SER A 126 22.43 6.16 -2.87
CA SER A 126 22.76 7.07 -1.75
C SER A 126 21.51 7.71 -1.16
N ILE A 127 20.57 8.15 -2.01
CA ILE A 127 19.29 8.71 -1.59
C ILE A 127 18.47 7.64 -0.84
N ALA A 128 18.36 6.43 -1.39
CA ALA A 128 17.61 5.34 -0.75
C ALA A 128 18.16 5.00 0.65
N ILE A 129 19.48 4.93 0.80
CA ILE A 129 20.15 4.69 2.08
C ILE A 129 19.87 5.84 3.07
N ALA A 130 19.96 7.09 2.62
CA ALA A 130 19.69 8.25 3.47
C ALA A 130 18.24 8.27 3.99
N PHE A 131 17.26 7.96 3.12
CA PHE A 131 15.86 7.83 3.53
C PHE A 131 15.63 6.65 4.49
N GLY A 132 16.29 5.52 4.26
CA GLY A 132 16.26 4.38 5.19
C GLY A 132 16.77 4.75 6.59
N MET A 133 17.91 5.43 6.66
CA MET A 133 18.45 5.89 7.95
C MET A 133 17.55 6.93 8.62
N ALA A 134 17.07 7.93 7.88
CA ALA A 134 16.16 8.94 8.43
C ALA A 134 14.88 8.30 9.01
N ALA A 135 14.27 7.34 8.30
CA ALA A 135 13.09 6.63 8.78
C ALA A 135 13.36 5.87 10.09
N THR A 136 14.53 5.23 10.23
CA THR A 136 14.90 4.55 11.49
C THR A 136 15.09 5.53 12.65
N VAL A 137 15.70 6.69 12.42
CA VAL A 137 15.89 7.73 13.45
C VAL A 137 14.56 8.33 13.88
N LEU A 138 13.68 8.66 12.93
CA LEU A 138 12.34 9.18 13.23
C LEU A 138 11.49 8.17 14.02
N GLY A 139 11.56 6.88 13.67
CA GLY A 139 10.90 5.83 14.43
C GLY A 139 11.40 5.71 15.88
N ALA A 140 12.72 5.86 16.08
CA ALA A 140 13.32 5.83 17.42
C ALA A 140 12.95 7.08 18.26
N ILE A 141 12.93 8.27 17.65
CA ILE A 141 12.58 9.52 18.36
C ILE A 141 11.11 9.49 18.82
N GLN A 142 10.20 8.96 18.00
CA GLN A 142 8.78 8.93 18.38
C GLN A 142 8.51 8.00 19.57
N LEU A 143 9.32 6.95 19.75
CA LEU A 143 9.27 6.09 20.95
C LEU A 143 9.87 6.79 22.18
N ALA A 144 10.93 7.57 22.01
CA ALA A 144 11.56 8.31 23.10
C ALA A 144 10.66 9.43 23.66
N ALA A 145 9.83 10.06 22.82
CA ALA A 145 8.90 11.12 23.24
C ALA A 145 7.86 10.64 24.28
N GLU A 146 7.63 9.33 24.36
CA GLU A 146 6.64 8.72 25.24
C GLU A 146 7.27 7.96 26.42
N GLY A 147 8.60 8.03 26.60
CA GLY A 147 9.31 7.40 27.71
C GLY A 147 9.30 5.87 27.71
N LEU A 148 8.98 5.24 26.57
CA LEU A 148 8.99 3.79 26.40
C LEU A 148 10.26 3.34 25.68
N VAL A 149 10.92 2.33 26.22
CA VAL A 149 12.03 1.64 25.57
C VAL A 149 11.63 0.23 25.18
N LEU A 150 12.11 -0.18 24.01
CA LEU A 150 11.97 -1.54 23.52
C LEU A 150 12.82 -2.47 24.40
N LEU A 151 12.16 -3.34 25.16
CA LEU A 151 12.82 -4.31 26.03
C LEU A 151 13.23 -5.54 25.23
N GLU A 152 12.28 -6.08 24.47
CA GLU A 152 12.45 -7.36 23.82
C GLU A 152 11.55 -7.46 22.59
N THR A 153 12.10 -8.04 21.52
CA THR A 153 11.37 -8.31 20.29
C THR A 153 11.53 -9.78 19.94
N HIS A 154 10.42 -10.48 19.77
CA HIS A 154 10.38 -11.87 19.33
C HIS A 154 9.65 -11.98 18.01
N THR A 155 10.28 -12.60 17.03
CA THR A 155 9.62 -12.99 15.78
C THR A 155 8.98 -14.35 15.96
N VAL A 156 7.68 -14.44 15.71
CA VAL A 156 6.94 -15.71 15.70
C VAL A 156 7.16 -16.39 14.33
N SER A 157 6.97 -17.70 14.25
CA SER A 157 7.21 -18.52 13.05
C SER A 157 6.42 -18.08 11.80
N ASP A 158 5.36 -17.29 11.96
CA ASP A 158 4.53 -16.73 10.89
C ASP A 158 5.06 -15.38 10.36
N GLY A 159 6.21 -14.91 10.86
CA GLY A 159 6.79 -13.60 10.52
C GLY A 159 6.15 -12.42 11.26
N SER A 160 5.21 -12.67 12.17
CA SER A 160 4.69 -11.64 13.07
C SER A 160 5.71 -11.28 14.14
N ILE A 161 5.58 -10.07 14.68
CA ILE A 161 6.51 -9.51 15.64
C ILE A 161 5.77 -9.22 16.93
N ILE A 162 6.24 -9.80 18.03
CA ILE A 162 5.83 -9.44 19.39
C ILE A 162 6.90 -8.49 19.94
N THR A 163 6.50 -7.29 20.32
CA THR A 163 7.39 -6.30 20.93
C THR A 163 6.90 -5.96 22.33
N THR A 164 7.78 -6.13 23.31
CA THR A 164 7.56 -5.72 24.69
C THR A 164 8.23 -4.36 24.92
N TYR A 165 7.45 -3.39 25.39
CA TYR A 165 7.93 -2.06 25.74
C TYR A 165 7.92 -1.91 27.26
N GLY A 166 8.93 -1.25 27.82
CA GLY A 166 9.05 -0.91 29.24
C GLY A 166 9.28 0.58 29.45
N SER A 167 9.12 1.06 30.67
CA SER A 167 9.47 2.44 31.01
C SER A 167 10.96 2.57 31.30
N ILE A 168 11.57 3.67 30.84
CA ILE A 168 12.94 4.05 31.22
C ILE A 168 13.03 4.73 32.57
N THR A 169 11.91 5.18 33.14
CA THR A 169 11.96 5.76 34.47
C THR A 169 12.46 4.69 35.41
N PRO A 170 13.55 4.92 36.17
CA PRO A 170 13.93 4.01 37.24
C PRO A 170 12.66 3.73 38.02
N VAL A 171 12.43 2.45 38.34
CA VAL A 171 11.34 2.08 39.23
C VAL A 171 11.69 2.72 40.56
N ASP A 172 11.32 3.98 40.72
CA ASP A 172 11.36 4.65 41.98
C ASP A 172 10.36 3.86 42.79
N THR A 173 10.90 2.99 43.64
CA THR A 173 10.22 2.26 44.70
C THR A 173 9.50 3.20 45.69
N ALA A 174 9.30 4.46 45.33
CA ALA A 174 8.39 5.41 45.93
C ALA A 174 6.96 4.88 45.78
N ALA A 175 6.66 3.93 46.66
CA ALA A 175 5.42 3.81 47.37
C ALA A 175 4.69 5.17 47.45
N ASP A 176 3.75 5.39 46.53
CA ASP A 176 2.56 6.18 46.81
C ASP A 176 1.73 5.41 47.85
N SER A 177 2.23 5.37 49.09
CA SER A 177 1.56 4.80 50.25
C SER A 177 0.85 5.86 51.09
N ASN A 178 0.69 7.09 50.60
CA ASN A 178 0.15 8.19 51.43
C ASN A 178 -0.85 9.11 50.71
N THR A 179 -1.86 8.53 50.04
CA THR A 179 -3.13 9.25 49.86
C THR A 179 -4.23 8.54 50.63
N THR A 180 -4.25 8.82 51.93
CA THR A 180 -5.27 8.47 52.93
C THR A 180 -6.58 9.23 52.64
N ALA A 181 -7.20 8.97 51.50
CA ALA A 181 -8.64 9.16 51.35
C ALA A 181 -9.27 7.80 51.61
N ALA A 182 -10.17 7.71 52.60
CA ALA A 182 -10.84 6.50 53.08
C ALA A 182 -11.58 5.73 51.94
N ARG A 183 -10.81 5.02 51.11
CA ARG A 183 -11.30 4.16 50.05
C ARG A 183 -11.52 2.77 50.63
N ALA A 184 -12.68 2.21 50.32
CA ALA A 184 -13.05 0.83 50.62
C ALA A 184 -11.87 -0.13 50.37
N PRO A 185 -11.74 -1.23 51.15
CA PRO A 185 -10.61 -2.14 51.08
C PRO A 185 -10.27 -2.48 49.62
N LEU A 186 -9.00 -2.26 49.20
CA LEU A 186 -8.52 -2.41 47.81
C LEU A 186 -8.99 -3.71 47.15
N ALA A 187 -9.09 -4.79 47.93
CA ALA A 187 -9.58 -6.09 47.51
C ALA A 187 -11.02 -6.07 46.93
N LYS A 188 -11.83 -5.05 47.25
CA LYS A 188 -13.22 -4.94 46.79
C LYS A 188 -13.36 -4.18 45.47
N ARG A 189 -12.33 -3.46 45.00
CA ARG A 189 -12.40 -2.66 43.76
C ARG A 189 -11.65 -3.31 42.60
N CYS A 190 -10.48 -3.90 42.85
CA CYS A 190 -9.66 -4.45 41.76
C CYS A 190 -10.18 -5.82 41.30
N GLY A 191 -10.07 -6.08 40.00
CA GLY A 191 -10.52 -7.33 39.37
C GLY A 191 -11.97 -7.31 38.87
N SER A 192 -12.69 -6.20 39.03
CA SER A 192 -14.03 -6.03 38.45
C SER A 192 -13.98 -6.05 36.91
N ASN A 193 -12.86 -5.62 36.33
CA ASN A 193 -12.69 -5.40 34.88
C ASN A 193 -13.82 -4.50 34.31
N GLN A 194 -14.32 -3.59 35.14
CA GLN A 194 -15.43 -2.70 34.85
C GLN A 194 -15.15 -1.33 35.49
N PRO A 195 -15.63 -0.23 34.89
CA PRO A 195 -16.28 -0.15 33.59
C PRO A 195 -15.30 -0.34 32.41
N VAL A 196 -15.86 -0.61 31.23
CA VAL A 196 -15.12 -0.64 29.96
C VAL A 196 -15.51 0.58 29.12
N GLY A 197 -14.56 1.49 28.91
CA GLY A 197 -14.72 2.61 27.98
C GLY A 197 -14.30 2.20 26.57
N CYS A 198 -15.15 2.46 25.58
CA CYS A 198 -14.82 2.27 24.16
C CYS A 198 -14.55 3.63 23.50
N ASP A 199 -13.54 3.70 22.63
CA ASP A 199 -13.13 4.93 21.94
C ASP A 199 -12.83 4.62 20.47
N THR A 200 -13.27 5.46 19.54
CA THR A 200 -12.98 5.32 18.10
C THR A 200 -11.52 5.63 17.77
N ALA A 201 -10.84 6.42 18.60
CA ALA A 201 -9.44 6.71 18.42
C ALA A 201 -8.60 5.44 18.64
N TRP A 202 -7.61 5.24 17.77
CA TRP A 202 -6.59 4.20 17.92
C TRP A 202 -7.16 2.77 17.97
N ALA A 203 -8.30 2.55 17.31
CA ALA A 203 -8.93 1.25 17.20
C ALA A 203 -7.98 0.25 16.50
N PRO A 204 -7.69 -0.90 17.15
CA PRO A 204 -6.91 -1.95 16.51
C PRO A 204 -7.80 -2.83 15.63
N ALA A 205 -7.20 -3.52 14.66
CA ALA A 205 -7.89 -4.57 13.94
C ALA A 205 -8.14 -5.78 14.86
N VAL A 206 -9.29 -6.45 14.70
CA VAL A 206 -9.73 -7.56 15.55
C VAL A 206 -8.75 -8.74 15.49
N ALA A 207 -8.36 -9.17 14.28
CA ALA A 207 -7.53 -10.36 14.10
C ALA A 207 -6.16 -10.27 14.81
N PRO A 208 -5.38 -9.17 14.67
CA PRO A 208 -4.14 -8.99 15.43
C PRO A 208 -4.29 -8.95 16.95
N CYS A 209 -5.48 -8.70 17.51
CA CYS A 209 -5.67 -8.70 18.96
C CYS A 209 -5.90 -10.09 19.55
N GLN A 210 -6.41 -11.04 18.75
CA GLN A 210 -6.67 -12.40 19.23
C GLN A 210 -5.37 -13.13 19.56
N THR A 211 -4.32 -12.95 18.76
CA THR A 211 -3.01 -13.61 18.96
C THR A 211 -2.32 -13.23 20.28
N PRO A 212 -2.10 -11.93 20.61
CA PRO A 212 -1.47 -11.57 21.87
C PRO A 212 -2.33 -11.99 23.07
N ILE A 213 -3.67 -11.91 22.98
CA ILE A 213 -4.58 -12.38 24.04
C ILE A 213 -4.42 -13.89 24.26
N GLY A 214 -4.42 -14.69 23.19
CA GLY A 214 -4.18 -16.13 23.28
C GLY A 214 -2.77 -16.46 23.78
N THR A 215 -1.77 -15.68 23.39
CA THR A 215 -0.38 -15.85 23.83
C THR A 215 -0.25 -15.61 25.33
N VAL A 216 -0.80 -14.51 25.87
CA VAL A 216 -0.73 -14.24 27.30
C VAL A 216 -1.57 -15.20 28.15
N GLN A 217 -2.59 -15.82 27.56
CA GLN A 217 -3.37 -16.89 28.19
C GLN A 217 -2.57 -18.19 28.32
N ASN A 218 -1.88 -18.57 27.24
CA ASN A 218 -1.21 -19.87 27.12
C ASN A 218 0.22 -19.88 27.64
N ASN A 219 0.89 -18.71 27.69
CA ASN A 219 2.24 -18.57 28.22
C ASN A 219 2.20 -17.85 29.58
N PRO A 220 2.29 -18.55 30.71
CA PRO A 220 2.31 -17.94 32.04
C PRO A 220 3.66 -17.28 32.39
N GLY A 221 4.43 -16.87 31.37
CA GLY A 221 5.73 -16.25 31.55
C GLY A 221 5.65 -14.98 32.41
N ILE A 222 6.75 -14.67 33.07
CA ILE A 222 6.92 -13.42 33.81
C ILE A 222 7.68 -12.46 32.90
N LEU A 223 7.06 -11.33 32.58
CA LEU A 223 7.75 -10.22 31.93
C LEU A 223 8.49 -9.44 33.02
N LEU A 224 9.80 -9.28 32.83
CA LEU A 224 10.70 -8.54 33.72
C LEU A 224 10.93 -7.11 33.19
N ASN A 225 11.60 -6.27 33.98
CA ASN A 225 12.04 -4.92 33.63
C ASN A 225 10.92 -3.88 33.45
N ALA A 226 9.92 -3.90 34.34
CA ALA A 226 8.82 -2.92 34.34
C ALA A 226 8.17 -2.73 32.96
N PRO A 227 7.66 -3.82 32.35
CA PRO A 227 6.95 -3.70 31.09
C PRO A 227 5.74 -2.77 31.25
N ARG A 228 5.37 -2.11 30.16
CA ARG A 228 4.24 -1.17 30.08
C ARG A 228 3.27 -1.50 28.96
N ALA A 229 3.75 -2.18 27.92
CA ALA A 229 2.91 -2.67 26.85
C ALA A 229 3.50 -3.90 26.19
N VAL A 230 2.62 -4.77 25.69
CA VAL A 230 2.94 -5.88 24.80
C VAL A 230 2.17 -5.66 23.50
N CYS A 231 2.89 -5.51 22.40
CA CYS A 231 2.30 -5.31 21.08
C CYS A 231 2.55 -6.52 20.18
N TYR A 232 1.55 -6.83 19.37
CA TYR A 232 1.62 -7.79 18.28
C TYR A 232 1.41 -7.05 16.97
N GLU A 233 2.30 -7.28 16.01
CA GLU A 233 2.24 -6.68 14.68
C GLU A 233 2.29 -7.75 13.59
N SER A 234 1.35 -7.67 12.65
CA SER A 234 1.23 -8.61 11.54
C SER A 234 0.59 -7.92 10.33
N TRP A 235 1.26 -7.99 9.18
CA TRP A 235 0.80 -7.41 7.91
C TRP A 235 0.41 -5.93 8.01
N GLY A 236 1.19 -5.14 8.75
CA GLY A 236 0.95 -3.70 8.95
C GLY A 236 -0.19 -3.37 9.92
N ASN A 237 -0.88 -4.37 10.48
CA ASN A 237 -1.85 -4.17 11.54
C ASN A 237 -1.21 -4.44 12.91
N LYS A 238 -1.56 -3.62 13.90
CA LYS A 238 -0.97 -3.65 15.23
C LYS A 238 -2.04 -3.68 16.30
N CYS A 239 -1.84 -4.51 17.32
CA CYS A 239 -2.65 -4.51 18.53
C CYS A 239 -1.73 -4.56 19.76
N CYS A 240 -1.97 -3.68 20.71
CA CYS A 240 -1.17 -3.51 21.91
C CYS A 240 -2.05 -3.64 23.15
N ILE A 241 -1.58 -4.43 24.11
CA ILE A 241 -2.09 -4.49 25.47
C ILE A 241 -1.19 -3.60 26.31
N SER A 242 -1.69 -2.44 26.74
CA SER A 242 -0.94 -1.47 27.55
C SER A 242 -1.61 -1.25 28.91
N TRP A 243 -0.86 -0.76 29.89
CA TRP A 243 -1.40 -0.46 31.22
C TRP A 243 -0.83 0.84 31.81
N SER A 244 -1.54 1.38 32.80
CA SER A 244 -1.34 2.77 33.26
C SER A 244 -0.22 2.96 34.28
N LYS A 245 0.29 1.91 34.92
CA LYS A 245 1.29 2.02 36.00
C LYS A 245 2.47 1.06 35.80
N ASP A 246 3.68 1.49 36.11
CA ASP A 246 4.85 0.63 36.13
C ASP A 246 4.77 -0.41 37.23
N ILE A 247 4.87 -1.67 36.81
CA ILE A 247 4.82 -2.83 37.68
C ILE A 247 6.04 -3.67 37.37
N GLY A 248 6.96 -3.78 38.33
CA GLY A 248 8.32 -4.29 38.08
C GLY A 248 8.37 -5.65 37.37
N SER A 249 7.42 -6.54 37.69
CA SER A 249 7.21 -7.79 36.98
C SER A 249 5.72 -8.06 36.75
N VAL A 250 5.39 -8.62 35.59
CA VAL A 250 4.01 -8.93 35.20
C VAL A 250 3.90 -10.40 34.81
N ARG A 251 2.96 -11.12 35.41
CA ARG A 251 2.57 -12.44 34.90
C ARG A 251 1.67 -12.21 33.69
N GLN A 252 2.07 -12.72 32.53
CA GLN A 252 1.30 -12.51 31.29
C GLN A 252 -0.18 -12.93 31.45
N ARG A 253 -0.44 -14.02 32.18
CA ARG A 253 -1.80 -14.50 32.47
C ARG A 253 -2.71 -13.47 33.14
N ASP A 254 -2.16 -12.56 33.95
CA ASP A 254 -2.94 -11.53 34.64
C ASP A 254 -3.49 -10.48 33.65
N LEU A 255 -2.88 -10.35 32.47
CA LEU A 255 -3.32 -9.44 31.41
C LEU A 255 -4.54 -9.96 30.65
N HIS A 256 -4.79 -11.28 30.67
CA HIS A 256 -5.76 -11.93 29.80
C HIS A 256 -7.21 -11.51 30.06
N ALA A 257 -7.66 -11.51 31.32
CA ALA A 257 -9.07 -11.35 31.65
C ALA A 257 -9.64 -9.99 31.22
N ALA A 258 -8.90 -8.91 31.50
CA ALA A 258 -9.29 -7.57 31.09
C ALA A 258 -9.10 -7.36 29.57
N ALA A 259 -8.04 -7.91 28.98
CA ALA A 259 -7.81 -7.81 27.54
C ALA A 259 -8.93 -8.48 26.73
N ASN A 260 -9.35 -9.68 27.13
CA ASN A 260 -10.45 -10.40 26.51
C ASN A 260 -11.79 -9.68 26.69
N THR A 261 -12.03 -9.09 27.87
CA THR A 261 -13.22 -8.24 28.09
C THR A 261 -13.24 -7.05 27.14
N GLY A 262 -12.11 -6.33 27.01
CA GLY A 262 -11.97 -5.20 26.10
C GLY A 262 -12.12 -5.57 24.61
N LEU A 263 -11.58 -6.73 24.21
CA LEU A 263 -11.75 -7.28 22.86
C LEU A 263 -13.23 -7.51 22.55
N ASN A 264 -13.94 -8.24 23.42
CA ASN A 264 -15.33 -8.64 23.25
C ASN A 264 -16.31 -7.45 23.23
N ILE A 265 -16.07 -6.43 24.05
CA ILE A 265 -16.98 -5.29 24.19
C ILE A 265 -16.70 -4.20 23.15
N CYS A 266 -15.44 -3.83 22.92
CA CYS A 266 -15.11 -2.66 22.08
C CYS A 266 -14.46 -3.05 20.74
N VAL A 267 -13.46 -3.93 20.74
CA VAL A 267 -12.62 -4.13 19.54
C VAL A 267 -13.38 -4.81 18.41
N TYR A 268 -14.27 -5.77 18.71
CA TYR A 268 -15.17 -6.34 17.68
C TYR A 268 -16.08 -5.29 17.02
N ASN A 269 -16.33 -4.18 17.71
CA ASN A 269 -17.12 -3.06 17.21
C ASN A 269 -16.26 -1.96 16.57
N GLY A 270 -14.96 -2.21 16.35
CA GLY A 270 -14.05 -1.23 15.73
C GLY A 270 -13.62 -0.10 16.66
N HIS A 271 -13.56 -0.34 17.98
CA HIS A 271 -13.13 0.64 18.97
C HIS A 271 -11.90 0.16 19.76
N SER A 272 -11.07 1.08 20.26
CA SER A 272 -10.12 0.79 21.34
C SER A 272 -10.90 0.60 22.66
N SER A 273 -10.37 -0.20 23.58
CA SER A 273 -11.01 -0.44 24.90
C SER A 273 -10.12 0.02 26.03
N LYS A 274 -10.68 0.68 27.04
CA LYS A 274 -10.04 1.00 28.32
C LYS A 274 -10.81 0.30 29.44
N VAL A 275 -10.18 -0.68 30.05
CA VAL A 275 -10.73 -1.46 31.16
C VAL A 275 -10.16 -0.88 32.46
N HIS A 276 -11.06 -0.48 33.35
CA HIS A 276 -10.70 0.08 34.65
C HIS A 276 -10.57 -1.00 35.72
N GLU A 277 -9.84 -0.66 36.79
CA GLU A 277 -9.74 -1.46 38.02
C GLU A 277 -9.26 -2.91 37.78
N VAL A 278 -8.33 -3.09 36.84
CA VAL A 278 -7.72 -4.39 36.55
C VAL A 278 -6.73 -4.73 37.67
N SER A 279 -6.79 -5.96 38.18
CA SER A 279 -5.85 -6.47 39.18
C SER A 279 -4.69 -7.16 38.47
N ILE A 280 -3.50 -6.56 38.50
CA ILE A 280 -2.27 -7.19 38.00
C ILE A 280 -1.22 -7.13 39.11
N ASN A 281 -0.68 -8.29 39.48
CA ASN A 281 0.29 -8.42 40.58
C ASN A 281 -0.16 -7.71 41.88
N ASN A 282 -1.43 -7.90 42.27
CA ASN A 282 -2.09 -7.24 43.41
C ASN A 282 -2.15 -5.70 43.37
N GLN A 283 -1.95 -5.08 42.21
CA GLN A 283 -2.14 -3.65 42.02
C GLN A 283 -3.36 -3.36 41.15
N CYS A 284 -4.10 -2.30 41.50
CA CYS A 284 -5.19 -1.77 40.68
C CYS A 284 -4.62 -0.85 39.61
N LEU A 285 -4.90 -1.14 38.35
CA LEU A 285 -4.50 -0.27 37.25
C LEU A 285 -5.55 -0.28 36.12
N ASN A 286 -5.38 0.60 35.14
CA ASN A 286 -6.20 0.58 33.93
C ASN A 286 -5.43 -0.13 32.82
N GLN A 287 -6.10 -1.01 32.08
CA GLN A 287 -5.54 -1.67 30.91
C GLN A 287 -6.25 -1.16 29.64
N ARG A 288 -5.53 -1.03 28.52
CA ARG A 288 -6.12 -0.60 27.25
C ARG A 288 -5.67 -1.52 26.12
N LEU A 289 -6.61 -1.90 25.24
CA LEU A 289 -6.32 -2.43 23.91
C LEU A 289 -6.45 -1.32 22.87
N SER A 290 -5.37 -1.07 22.14
CA SER A 290 -5.34 -0.10 21.02
C SER A 290 -4.30 -0.51 19.99
N ASN A 291 -4.19 0.25 18.88
CA ASN A 291 -3.10 0.11 17.92
C ASN A 291 -1.80 0.83 18.34
N ARG A 292 -1.68 1.26 19.61
CA ARG A 292 -0.53 2.01 20.16
C ARG A 292 -0.02 1.40 21.47
N ALA A 293 1.29 1.42 21.66
CA ALA A 293 1.90 0.97 22.92
C ALA A 293 1.53 1.89 24.10
N THR A 294 1.25 3.16 23.85
CA THR A 294 0.89 4.21 24.82
C THR A 294 -0.59 4.38 25.06
N GLY A 295 -1.41 3.35 24.84
CA GLY A 295 -2.85 3.47 25.03
C GLY A 295 -3.26 3.99 26.42
N CYS A 296 -2.51 3.61 27.45
CA CYS A 296 -2.84 3.82 28.87
C CYS A 296 -2.11 4.96 29.58
N THR A 297 -1.26 5.73 28.89
CA THR A 297 -0.60 6.92 29.46
C THR A 297 -1.57 8.07 29.64
#